data_AF-A0A953PYV5-F1
#
_entry.id   AF-A0A953PYV5-F1
#
_cell.length_a   1.000
_cell.length_b   1.000
_cell.length_c   1.000
_cell.angle_alpha   90.00
_cell.angle_beta   90.00
_cell.angle_gamma   90.00
#
_symmetry.space_group_name_H-M   'P 1'
#
loop_
_entity.id
_entity.type
_entity.pdbx_description
1 polymer ?
#
loop_
_entity_poly.entity_id
_entity_poly.type
_entity_poly.pdbx_seq_one_letter_code
_entity_poly.pdbx_strand_id
1 'polypeptide(L)'
;MRLALAALLLAASLLLAAPANGQSNYYLKNGDRVVFYGDSITDQMLYTGFVETYTLTRFPRLNVTFVHSGWGGDRVTGGGGGPIDLRLRRDVFAHKPTVMTIMLGMNDAGYKAFDEGLYKTYTTGYEHIIDSVKKELPGIRITVIEASPFDDVTHPPSFEGGYNAVLVRYAQFAKELGERDGLAVADANTAFVEALQKANRTDPETAKRIIPDRVHPAVGGALLLAEGLLKAWNAPATVTAVEIDAAGKRVVSAENSKVTGLEAANGLAWSQLDVTLPMPLDLKDPVLALAVRSSDIEQALDEEPLKVTGLAAARYTLKIDGEEVGTFTKEQLAEGINLALLPTPMAKQAASVHALTGKRTQVHWARWRMLQVPLADDHFAREQAALDALDRLDREIAARQHSAAQPKSHHYELIPQ
;
A
#
# COMPACT_ATOMS: atom_id res chain seq x y z
N MET A 1 -51.62 32.67 40.12
CA MET A 1 -51.22 31.31 39.68
C MET A 1 -51.34 31.29 38.16
N ARG A 2 -50.27 31.66 37.44
CA ARG A 2 -49.36 30.75 36.70
C ARG A 2 -50.10 29.70 35.88
N LEU A 3 -50.07 29.85 34.55
CA LEU A 3 -49.88 28.79 33.56
C LEU A 3 -49.65 29.46 32.19
N ALA A 4 -48.39 29.63 31.82
CA ALA A 4 -47.97 30.00 30.48
C ALA A 4 -47.79 28.71 29.67
N LEU A 5 -48.54 28.56 28.57
CA LEU A 5 -48.46 27.43 27.67
C LEU A 5 -47.39 27.75 26.60
N ALA A 6 -46.20 27.19 26.77
CA ALA A 6 -45.15 27.24 25.74
C ALA A 6 -45.34 26.03 24.81
N ALA A 7 -45.76 26.30 23.57
CA ALA A 7 -45.77 25.31 22.50
C ALA A 7 -44.33 25.13 21.97
N LEU A 8 -43.69 24.01 22.32
CA LEU A 8 -42.44 23.59 21.68
C LEU A 8 -42.77 22.92 20.34
N LEU A 9 -42.45 23.59 19.23
CA LEU A 9 -42.37 22.99 17.90
C LEU A 9 -41.13 22.08 17.85
N LEU A 10 -41.35 20.77 17.88
CA LEU A 10 -40.30 19.78 17.64
C LEU A 10 -40.03 19.70 16.14
N ALA A 11 -39.05 20.47 15.64
CA ALA A 11 -38.53 20.30 14.29
C ALA A 11 -37.71 19.00 14.26
N ALA A 12 -38.30 17.92 13.74
CA ALA A 12 -37.59 16.69 13.45
C ALA A 12 -36.66 16.93 12.25
N SER A 13 -35.38 17.19 12.52
CA SER A 13 -34.33 17.16 11.53
C SER A 13 -34.13 15.71 11.06
N LEU A 14 -34.74 15.38 9.91
CA LEU A 14 -34.39 14.23 9.10
C LEU A 14 -32.93 14.37 8.68
N LEU A 15 -32.03 13.76 9.46
CA LEU A 15 -30.69 13.42 9.01
C LEU A 15 -30.87 12.47 7.83
N LEU A 16 -30.75 13.00 6.61
CA LEU A 16 -30.49 12.21 5.41
C LEU A 16 -29.19 11.44 5.67
N ALA A 17 -29.32 10.20 6.14
CA ALA A 17 -28.23 9.25 6.10
C ALA A 17 -27.81 9.14 4.63
N ALA A 18 -26.61 9.64 4.31
CA ALA A 18 -25.99 9.38 3.03
C ALA A 18 -26.02 7.85 2.79
N PRO A 19 -26.25 7.40 1.55
CA PRO A 19 -26.22 5.97 1.27
C PRO A 19 -24.86 5.45 1.73
N ALA A 20 -24.88 4.38 2.52
CA ALA A 20 -23.69 3.58 2.77
C ALA A 20 -23.26 3.04 1.40
N ASN A 21 -22.35 3.75 0.73
CA ASN A 21 -21.67 3.23 -0.45
C ASN A 21 -21.14 1.85 -0.09
N GLY A 22 -21.42 0.86 -0.96
CA GLY A 22 -21.13 -0.55 -0.73
C GLY A 22 -19.80 -0.74 -0.02
N GLN A 23 -19.86 -1.33 1.17
CA GLN A 23 -18.68 -1.51 2.00
C GLN A 23 -17.69 -2.34 1.18
N SER A 24 -16.58 -1.73 0.75
CA SER A 24 -15.53 -2.44 0.03
C SER A 24 -15.16 -3.66 0.87
N ASN A 25 -15.04 -4.85 0.25
CA ASN A 25 -14.55 -6.06 0.92
C ASN A 25 -13.05 -5.98 1.29
N TYR A 26 -12.50 -4.76 1.32
CA TYR A 26 -11.15 -4.47 1.74
C TYR A 26 -10.92 -4.99 3.15
N TYR A 27 -9.77 -5.62 3.35
CA TYR A 27 -9.46 -6.34 4.57
C TYR A 27 -9.39 -5.42 5.79
N LEU A 28 -8.80 -4.23 5.66
CA LEU A 28 -8.67 -3.31 6.78
C LEU A 28 -9.99 -2.59 7.08
N LYS A 29 -10.22 -2.37 8.37
CA LYS A 29 -11.43 -1.81 8.97
C LYS A 29 -11.09 -0.58 9.77
N ASN A 30 -12.09 0.28 9.97
CA ASN A 30 -11.93 1.48 10.77
C ASN A 30 -11.53 1.11 12.22
N GLY A 31 -10.48 1.74 12.72
CA GLY A 31 -9.88 1.50 14.03
C GLY A 31 -8.78 0.42 14.04
N ASP A 32 -8.43 -0.15 12.89
CA ASP A 32 -7.36 -1.14 12.84
C ASP A 32 -5.99 -0.57 13.21
N ARG A 33 -5.21 -1.39 13.90
CA ARG A 33 -3.80 -1.15 14.20
C ARG A 33 -3.00 -2.27 13.57
N VAL A 34 -2.27 -1.93 12.52
CA VAL A 34 -1.50 -2.87 11.68
C VAL A 34 -0.06 -2.87 12.15
N VAL A 35 0.49 -4.05 12.42
CA VAL A 35 1.93 -4.27 12.58
C VAL A 35 2.43 -5.09 11.40
N PHE A 36 3.38 -4.54 10.65
CA PHE A 36 4.14 -5.30 9.66
C PHE A 36 5.36 -5.92 10.34
N TYR A 37 5.36 -7.24 10.50
CA TYR A 37 6.46 -7.97 11.13
C TYR A 37 7.24 -8.78 10.10
N GLY A 38 8.57 -8.80 10.22
CA GLY A 38 9.42 -9.56 9.32
C GLY A 38 10.90 -9.23 9.47
N ASP A 39 11.67 -9.61 8.46
CA ASP A 39 13.12 -9.47 8.43
C ASP A 39 13.60 -8.15 7.78
N SER A 40 14.78 -8.16 7.15
CA SER A 40 15.37 -7.02 6.47
C SER A 40 14.48 -6.46 5.36
N ILE A 41 13.71 -7.28 4.65
CA ILE A 41 12.83 -6.80 3.58
C ILE A 41 11.68 -5.96 4.15
N THR A 42 11.23 -6.29 5.37
CA THR A 42 10.26 -5.48 6.12
C THR A 42 10.92 -4.25 6.74
N ASP A 43 12.17 -4.38 7.25
CA ASP A 43 12.97 -3.29 7.84
C ASP A 43 13.29 -2.19 6.80
N GLN A 44 13.31 -2.50 5.50
CA GLN A 44 13.43 -1.50 4.43
C GLN A 44 12.26 -0.51 4.38
N MET A 45 11.10 -0.85 4.93
CA MET A 45 9.88 -0.03 4.95
C MET A 45 9.32 0.37 3.57
N LEU A 46 9.81 -0.23 2.48
CA LEU A 46 9.39 0.12 1.11
C LEU A 46 8.00 -0.46 0.79
N TYR A 47 7.83 -1.78 0.80
CA TYR A 47 6.54 -2.39 0.44
C TYR A 47 5.46 -2.03 1.47
N THR A 48 5.81 -2.04 2.75
CA THR A 48 4.91 -1.64 3.84
C THR A 48 4.52 -0.17 3.72
N GLY A 49 5.44 0.70 3.27
CA GLY A 49 5.17 2.09 2.95
C GLY A 49 4.19 2.26 1.79
N PHE A 50 4.31 1.45 0.72
CA PHE A 50 3.32 1.44 -0.37
C PHE A 50 1.94 0.99 0.11
N VAL A 51 1.85 -0.04 0.95
CA VAL A 51 0.57 -0.55 1.50
C VAL A 51 -0.10 0.48 2.42
N GLU A 52 0.67 1.13 3.29
CA GLU A 52 0.16 2.24 4.10
C GLU A 52 -0.32 3.39 3.22
N THR A 53 0.49 3.83 2.26
CA THR A 53 0.08 4.93 1.37
C THR A 53 -1.16 4.58 0.57
N TYR A 54 -1.24 3.39 -0.03
CA TYR A 54 -2.43 2.93 -0.74
C TYR A 54 -3.67 2.99 0.16
N THR A 55 -3.56 2.51 1.39
CA THR A 55 -4.70 2.54 2.33
C THR A 55 -5.16 3.97 2.59
N LEU A 56 -4.22 4.89 2.78
CA LEU A 56 -4.52 6.30 3.06
C LEU A 56 -5.06 7.04 1.84
N THR A 57 -4.54 6.77 0.64
CA THR A 57 -4.98 7.43 -0.60
C THR A 57 -6.29 6.86 -1.12
N ARG A 58 -6.50 5.54 -1.00
CA ARG A 58 -7.72 4.87 -1.45
C ARG A 58 -8.86 4.96 -0.44
N PHE A 59 -8.55 5.03 0.85
CA PHE A 59 -9.53 5.14 1.92
C PHE A 59 -9.21 6.30 2.87
N PRO A 60 -9.23 7.57 2.41
CA PRO A 60 -8.76 8.72 3.19
C PRO A 60 -9.57 8.99 4.47
N ARG A 61 -10.75 8.38 4.61
CA ARG A 61 -11.59 8.46 5.82
C ARG A 61 -11.45 7.26 6.77
N LEU A 62 -10.71 6.22 6.37
CA LEU A 62 -10.49 5.04 7.20
C LEU A 62 -9.43 5.35 8.26
N ASN A 63 -9.82 5.27 9.53
CA ASN A 63 -8.88 5.48 10.63
C ASN A 63 -8.07 4.20 10.88
N VAL A 64 -6.87 4.11 10.32
CA VAL A 64 -5.95 2.97 10.51
C VAL A 64 -4.59 3.51 10.92
N THR A 65 -3.89 2.81 11.80
CA THR A 65 -2.51 3.13 12.18
C THR A 65 -1.57 1.98 11.82
N PHE A 66 -0.35 2.30 11.42
CA PHE A 66 0.64 1.32 10.98
C PHE A 66 1.94 1.43 11.79
N VAL A 67 2.51 0.27 12.10
CA VAL A 67 3.82 0.10 12.75
C VAL A 67 4.65 -0.86 11.89
N HIS A 68 5.92 -0.52 11.67
CA HIS A 68 6.84 -1.25 10.80
C HIS A 68 7.89 -1.91 11.68
N SER A 69 7.69 -3.18 12.02
CA SER A 69 8.48 -3.93 13.01
C SER A 69 9.46 -4.92 12.36
N GLY A 70 10.01 -4.55 11.21
CA GLY A 70 11.04 -5.33 10.54
C GLY A 70 12.38 -5.29 11.26
N TRP A 71 13.15 -6.38 11.20
CA TRP A 71 14.53 -6.37 11.70
C TRP A 71 15.46 -7.18 10.82
N GLY A 72 16.51 -6.52 10.33
CA GLY A 72 17.48 -7.15 9.44
C GLY A 72 18.07 -8.46 9.97
N GLY A 73 17.96 -9.52 9.14
CA GLY A 73 18.49 -10.85 9.44
C GLY A 73 17.62 -11.71 10.37
N ASP A 74 16.45 -11.23 10.79
CA ASP A 74 15.55 -12.05 11.60
C ASP A 74 15.14 -13.33 10.87
N ARG A 75 15.03 -14.38 11.68
CA ARG A 75 14.46 -15.69 11.37
C ARG A 75 13.26 -15.93 12.27
N VAL A 76 12.59 -17.07 12.14
CA VAL A 76 11.54 -17.48 13.09
C VAL A 76 12.05 -17.63 14.53
N THR A 77 13.38 -17.76 14.72
CA THR A 77 14.03 -17.81 16.04
C THR A 77 14.38 -16.44 16.62
N GLY A 78 14.14 -15.36 15.87
CA GLY A 78 14.69 -14.03 16.13
C GLY A 78 16.03 -13.83 15.42
N GLY A 79 16.80 -12.81 15.86
CA GLY A 79 18.01 -12.38 15.18
C GLY A 79 18.76 -11.30 15.95
N GLY A 80 19.31 -10.32 15.24
CA GLY A 80 20.07 -9.22 15.86
C GLY A 80 19.25 -8.36 16.82
N GLY A 81 17.92 -8.45 16.77
CA GLY A 81 17.01 -7.71 17.64
C GLY A 81 16.63 -8.43 18.92
N GLY A 82 17.21 -9.62 19.11
CA GLY A 82 16.94 -10.52 20.21
C GLY A 82 16.21 -11.80 19.78
N PRO A 83 16.01 -12.73 20.71
CA PRO A 83 15.24 -13.96 20.48
C PRO A 83 13.78 -13.63 20.16
N ILE A 84 13.10 -14.55 19.47
CA ILE A 84 11.74 -14.32 18.95
C ILE A 84 10.75 -13.85 20.01
N ASP A 85 10.78 -14.41 21.22
CA ASP A 85 9.82 -14.03 22.28
C ASP A 85 10.03 -12.60 22.80
N LEU A 86 11.27 -12.10 22.76
CA LEU A 86 11.55 -10.70 23.07
C LEU A 86 11.02 -9.81 21.95
N ARG A 87 11.27 -10.20 20.69
CA ARG A 87 10.79 -9.48 19.50
C ARG A 87 9.27 -9.36 19.49
N LEU A 88 8.55 -10.45 19.73
CA LEU A 88 7.09 -10.43 19.80
C LEU A 88 6.59 -9.53 20.92
N ARG A 89 7.15 -9.62 22.13
CA ARG A 89 6.74 -8.76 23.25
C ARG A 89 6.96 -7.28 22.97
N ARG A 90 8.16 -6.93 22.52
CA ARG A 90 8.59 -5.54 22.34
C ARG A 90 7.99 -4.90 21.10
N ASP A 91 7.91 -5.65 20.00
CA ASP A 91 7.73 -5.10 18.65
C ASP A 91 6.38 -5.49 18.01
N VAL A 92 5.60 -6.34 18.68
CA VAL A 92 4.23 -6.67 18.28
C VAL A 92 3.27 -6.38 19.42
N PHE A 93 3.40 -7.05 20.57
CA PHE A 93 2.41 -6.99 21.65
C PHE A 93 2.29 -5.60 22.28
N ALA A 94 3.41 -4.89 22.40
CA ALA A 94 3.42 -3.51 22.90
C ALA A 94 2.51 -2.55 22.11
N HIS A 95 2.31 -2.81 20.81
CA HIS A 95 1.46 -2.00 19.94
C HIS A 95 -0.01 -2.41 19.97
N LYS A 96 -0.33 -3.53 20.63
CA LYS A 96 -1.68 -4.10 20.73
C LYS A 96 -2.38 -4.16 19.35
N PRO A 97 -1.77 -4.74 18.31
CA PRO A 97 -2.34 -4.72 16.96
C PRO A 97 -3.69 -5.45 16.91
N THR A 98 -4.53 -5.02 15.98
CA THR A 98 -5.72 -5.79 15.55
C THR A 98 -5.42 -6.59 14.28
N VAL A 99 -4.39 -6.18 13.53
CA VAL A 99 -3.90 -6.84 12.33
C VAL A 99 -2.39 -6.97 12.41
N MET A 100 -1.87 -8.16 12.09
CA MET A 100 -0.44 -8.38 11.92
C MET A 100 -0.19 -9.01 10.56
N THR A 101 0.82 -8.54 9.84
CA THR A 101 1.41 -9.32 8.74
C THR A 101 2.71 -9.94 9.21
N ILE A 102 3.03 -11.11 8.69
CA ILE A 102 4.33 -11.75 8.93
C ILE A 102 4.94 -12.24 7.62
N MET A 103 6.18 -11.84 7.35
CA MET A 103 6.97 -12.33 6.23
C MET A 103 8.36 -12.74 6.72
N LEU A 104 8.60 -14.05 6.73
CA LEU A 104 9.87 -14.69 7.12
C LEU A 104 10.12 -15.90 6.23
N GLY A 105 11.38 -16.32 6.10
CA GLY A 105 11.79 -17.44 5.26
C GLY A 105 13.09 -17.17 4.51
N MET A 106 13.32 -15.91 4.11
CA MET A 106 14.51 -15.50 3.33
C MET A 106 15.81 -15.82 4.07
N ASN A 107 15.88 -15.56 5.38
CA ASN A 107 17.06 -15.87 6.19
C ASN A 107 17.06 -17.29 6.76
N ASP A 108 15.88 -17.89 6.92
CA ASP A 108 15.66 -19.18 7.60
C ASP A 108 16.26 -20.35 6.81
N ALA A 109 16.17 -20.31 5.47
CA ALA A 109 16.73 -21.33 4.60
C ALA A 109 18.26 -21.21 4.43
N GLY A 110 18.89 -20.16 4.97
CA GLY A 110 20.35 -20.05 5.10
C GLY A 110 21.12 -19.93 3.78
N TYR A 111 20.49 -19.49 2.70
CA TYR A 111 21.12 -19.27 1.38
C TYR A 111 21.79 -20.53 0.80
N LYS A 112 21.27 -21.72 1.13
CA LYS A 112 21.77 -23.01 0.65
C LYS A 112 20.64 -23.86 0.06
N ALA A 113 21.03 -24.96 -0.60
CA ALA A 113 20.11 -26.00 -1.01
C ALA A 113 19.28 -26.52 0.18
N PHE A 114 18.12 -27.11 -0.13
CA PHE A 114 17.16 -27.54 0.89
C PHE A 114 17.81 -28.38 2.00
N ASP A 115 17.53 -27.98 3.24
CA ASP A 115 18.02 -28.63 4.44
C ASP A 115 16.84 -28.91 5.37
N GLU A 116 16.67 -30.18 5.72
CA GLU A 116 15.54 -30.63 6.53
C GLU A 116 15.56 -30.06 7.96
N GLY A 117 16.75 -29.85 8.54
CA GLY A 117 16.90 -29.28 9.87
C GLY A 117 16.51 -27.81 9.92
N LEU A 118 16.94 -27.02 8.93
CA LEU A 118 16.50 -25.63 8.79
C LEU A 118 15.01 -25.53 8.52
N TYR A 119 14.47 -26.40 7.66
CA TYR A 119 13.04 -26.42 7.36
C TYR A 119 12.21 -26.77 8.60
N LYS A 120 12.64 -27.75 9.39
CA LYS A 120 12.01 -28.07 10.68
C LYS A 120 12.07 -26.89 11.65
N THR A 121 13.19 -26.18 11.71
CA THR A 121 13.33 -24.98 12.56
C THR A 121 12.37 -23.89 12.11
N TYR A 122 12.29 -23.64 10.80
CA TYR A 122 11.37 -22.67 10.19
C TYR A 122 9.92 -22.99 10.55
N THR A 123 9.46 -24.20 10.24
CA THR A 123 8.07 -24.61 10.42
C THR A 123 7.62 -24.52 11.89
N THR A 124 8.40 -25.12 12.80
CA THR A 124 8.10 -25.09 14.24
C THR A 124 8.18 -23.69 14.85
N GLY A 125 9.15 -22.88 14.42
CA GLY A 125 9.26 -21.50 14.88
C GLY A 125 8.11 -20.62 14.37
N TYR A 126 7.66 -20.81 13.14
CA TYR A 126 6.51 -20.08 12.60
C TYR A 126 5.23 -20.41 13.36
N GLU A 127 4.99 -21.69 13.66
CA GLU A 127 3.87 -22.14 14.50
C GLU A 127 3.93 -21.50 15.88
N HIS A 128 5.10 -21.51 16.53
CA HIS A 128 5.30 -20.86 17.82
C HIS A 128 4.97 -19.37 17.79
N ILE A 129 5.35 -18.65 16.72
CA ILE A 129 5.01 -17.23 16.56
C ILE A 129 3.48 -17.05 16.48
N ILE A 130 2.82 -17.79 15.59
CA ILE A 130 1.37 -17.68 15.39
C ILE A 130 0.61 -18.01 16.68
N ASP A 131 0.99 -19.09 17.37
CA ASP A 131 0.38 -19.50 18.63
C ASP A 131 0.57 -18.45 19.72
N SER A 132 1.79 -17.90 19.84
CA SER A 132 2.10 -16.84 20.82
C SER A 132 1.28 -15.58 20.55
N VAL A 133 1.15 -15.16 19.29
CA VAL A 133 0.39 -13.98 18.89
C VAL A 133 -1.11 -14.18 19.14
N LYS A 134 -1.69 -15.32 18.73
CA LYS A 134 -3.11 -15.63 18.98
C LYS A 134 -3.45 -15.71 20.47
N LYS A 135 -2.53 -16.25 21.27
CA LYS A 135 -2.68 -16.35 22.73
C LYS A 135 -2.66 -15.00 23.41
N GLU A 136 -1.70 -14.14 23.07
CA GLU A 136 -1.54 -12.82 23.71
C GLU A 136 -2.57 -11.80 23.20
N LEU A 137 -2.99 -11.91 21.93
CA LEU A 137 -3.91 -10.99 21.27
C LEU A 137 -5.14 -11.73 20.71
N PRO A 138 -6.08 -12.15 21.58
CA PRO A 138 -7.30 -12.82 21.12
C PRO A 138 -8.07 -11.97 20.10
N GLY A 139 -8.41 -12.56 18.96
CA GLY A 139 -9.14 -11.90 17.88
C GLY A 139 -8.29 -11.07 16.92
N ILE A 140 -6.96 -11.08 17.06
CA ILE A 140 -6.07 -10.53 16.04
C ILE A 140 -6.28 -11.26 14.71
N ARG A 141 -6.25 -10.51 13.62
CA ARG A 141 -6.26 -11.06 12.26
C ARG A 141 -4.85 -11.07 11.71
N ILE A 142 -4.41 -12.20 11.19
CA ILE A 142 -3.03 -12.38 10.73
C ILE A 142 -3.05 -12.60 9.22
N THR A 143 -2.15 -11.93 8.52
CA THR A 143 -1.81 -12.23 7.12
C THR A 143 -0.41 -12.81 7.06
N VAL A 144 -0.31 -14.07 6.69
CA VAL A 144 0.96 -14.72 6.36
C VAL A 144 1.33 -14.34 4.94
N ILE A 145 2.48 -13.71 4.77
CA ILE A 145 3.02 -13.36 3.46
C ILE A 145 4.06 -14.43 3.11
N GLU A 146 3.88 -15.06 1.96
CA GLU A 146 4.86 -15.96 1.38
C GLU A 146 6.22 -15.24 1.21
N ALA A 147 7.32 -15.97 1.34
CA ALA A 147 8.64 -15.36 1.19
C ALA A 147 8.80 -14.77 -0.23
N SER A 148 9.20 -13.50 -0.31
CA SER A 148 9.54 -12.83 -1.57
C SER A 148 10.63 -13.59 -2.32
N PRO A 149 10.75 -13.43 -3.65
CA PRO A 149 11.69 -14.24 -4.40
C PRO A 149 13.13 -13.85 -4.12
N PHE A 150 14.00 -14.85 -4.16
CA PHE A 150 15.41 -14.63 -4.42
C PHE A 150 15.62 -14.55 -5.93
N ASP A 151 16.41 -13.59 -6.40
CA ASP A 151 16.55 -13.37 -7.84
C ASP A 151 17.46 -14.41 -8.49
N ASP A 152 16.90 -15.57 -8.84
CA ASP A 152 17.47 -16.57 -9.74
C ASP A 152 17.02 -16.39 -11.21
N VAL A 153 16.34 -15.28 -11.52
CA VAL A 153 15.80 -15.00 -12.87
C VAL A 153 16.77 -14.15 -13.68
N THR A 154 17.25 -13.05 -13.11
CA THR A 154 18.19 -12.12 -13.77
C THR A 154 19.65 -12.45 -13.49
N HIS A 155 19.87 -13.37 -12.54
CA HIS A 155 21.18 -13.88 -12.15
C HIS A 155 21.18 -15.42 -12.15
N PRO A 156 22.29 -16.06 -12.55
CA PRO A 156 22.38 -17.52 -12.50
C PRO A 156 22.28 -18.03 -11.05
N PRO A 157 21.57 -19.15 -10.84
CA PRO A 157 21.55 -19.84 -9.56
C PRO A 157 22.94 -20.13 -9.00
N SER A 158 23.11 -19.97 -7.68
CA SER A 158 24.36 -20.30 -6.98
C SER A 158 24.53 -21.81 -6.74
N PHE A 159 23.46 -22.60 -6.89
CA PHE A 159 23.44 -24.06 -6.82
C PHE A 159 22.28 -24.62 -7.65
N GLU A 160 22.27 -25.93 -7.89
CA GLU A 160 21.24 -26.60 -8.69
C GLU A 160 19.82 -26.36 -8.13
N GLY A 161 18.91 -25.87 -8.98
CA GLY A 161 17.54 -25.51 -8.60
C GLY A 161 17.37 -24.08 -8.08
N GLY A 162 18.44 -23.43 -7.62
CA GLY A 162 18.41 -22.06 -7.11
C GLY A 162 17.78 -21.91 -5.72
N TYR A 163 18.03 -20.75 -5.10
CA TYR A 163 17.53 -20.46 -3.77
C TYR A 163 16.04 -20.12 -3.78
N ASN A 164 15.51 -19.54 -4.87
CA ASN A 164 14.09 -19.27 -4.95
C ASN A 164 13.23 -20.54 -4.89
N ALA A 165 13.70 -21.67 -5.43
CA ALA A 165 12.98 -22.94 -5.31
C ALA A 165 12.90 -23.42 -3.85
N VAL A 166 13.92 -23.13 -3.04
CA VAL A 166 13.90 -23.39 -1.59
C VAL A 166 12.89 -22.46 -0.90
N LEU A 167 12.87 -21.18 -1.26
CA LEU A 167 11.91 -20.21 -0.71
C LEU A 167 10.46 -20.54 -1.07
N VAL A 168 10.20 -21.01 -2.30
CA VAL A 168 8.86 -21.49 -2.71
C VAL A 168 8.41 -22.67 -1.82
N ARG A 169 9.32 -23.57 -1.44
CA ARG A 169 9.00 -24.65 -0.51
C ARG A 169 8.68 -24.15 0.90
N TYR A 170 9.37 -23.11 1.38
CA TYR A 170 9.08 -22.49 2.68
C TYR A 170 7.75 -21.71 2.64
N ALA A 171 7.51 -20.97 1.54
CA ALA A 171 6.26 -20.28 1.26
C ALA A 171 5.05 -21.22 1.24
N GLN A 172 5.21 -22.41 0.64
CA GLN A 172 4.15 -23.43 0.62
C GLN A 172 3.72 -23.84 2.04
N PHE A 173 4.65 -24.01 2.97
CA PHE A 173 4.29 -24.26 4.37
C PHE A 173 3.54 -23.06 4.98
N ALA A 174 4.00 -21.83 4.73
CA ALA A 174 3.37 -20.62 5.25
C ALA A 174 1.91 -20.49 4.77
N LYS A 175 1.67 -20.84 3.50
CA LYS A 175 0.34 -20.95 2.91
C LYS A 175 -0.52 -22.04 3.56
N GLU A 176 0.01 -23.26 3.68
CA GLU A 176 -0.68 -24.39 4.34
C GLU A 176 -1.04 -24.08 5.79
N LEU A 177 -0.12 -23.41 6.51
CA LEU A 177 -0.36 -22.91 7.85
C LEU A 177 -1.53 -21.90 7.83
N GLY A 178 -1.51 -20.93 6.93
CA GLY A 178 -2.60 -19.96 6.80
C GLY A 178 -3.95 -20.61 6.54
N GLU A 179 -4.02 -21.57 5.62
CA GLU A 179 -5.24 -22.33 5.32
C GLU A 179 -5.73 -23.16 6.52
N ARG A 180 -4.82 -23.87 7.20
CA ARG A 180 -5.10 -24.69 8.39
C ARG A 180 -5.65 -23.86 9.55
N ASP A 181 -5.07 -22.68 9.75
CA ASP A 181 -5.29 -21.86 10.93
C ASP A 181 -6.30 -20.72 10.72
N GLY A 182 -6.88 -20.61 9.53
CA GLY A 182 -7.84 -19.57 9.15
C GLY A 182 -7.21 -18.17 9.06
N LEU A 183 -5.94 -18.07 8.67
CA LEU A 183 -5.23 -16.82 8.45
C LEU A 183 -5.43 -16.36 7.01
N ALA A 184 -5.29 -15.05 6.76
CA ALA A 184 -5.14 -14.58 5.39
C ALA A 184 -3.75 -14.98 4.85
N VAL A 185 -3.67 -15.28 3.56
CA VAL A 185 -2.42 -15.61 2.87
C VAL A 185 -2.21 -14.63 1.73
N ALA A 186 -1.00 -14.06 1.64
CA ALA A 186 -0.57 -13.24 0.53
C ALA A 186 0.58 -13.91 -0.22
N ASP A 187 0.36 -14.20 -1.50
CA ASP A 187 1.44 -14.62 -2.40
C ASP A 187 2.28 -13.39 -2.76
N ALA A 188 3.56 -13.44 -2.44
CA ALA A 188 4.54 -12.41 -2.74
C ALA A 188 5.71 -12.93 -3.61
N ASN A 189 5.58 -14.15 -4.14
CA ASN A 189 6.59 -14.82 -4.96
C ASN A 189 6.16 -14.95 -6.42
N THR A 190 4.99 -15.54 -6.69
CA THR A 190 4.62 -16.00 -8.03
C THR A 190 4.53 -14.85 -9.04
N ALA A 191 3.64 -13.89 -8.77
CA ALA A 191 3.43 -12.73 -9.65
C ALA A 191 4.69 -11.85 -9.75
N PHE A 192 5.49 -11.80 -8.68
CA PHE A 192 6.77 -11.09 -8.69
C PHE A 192 7.75 -11.79 -9.64
N VAL A 193 7.94 -13.11 -9.55
CA VAL A 193 8.81 -13.85 -10.47
C VAL A 193 8.35 -13.71 -11.92
N GLU A 194 7.04 -13.75 -12.19
CA GLU A 194 6.49 -13.53 -13.54
C GLU A 194 6.83 -12.12 -14.07
N ALA A 195 6.64 -11.09 -13.24
CA ALA A 195 7.01 -9.72 -13.59
C ALA A 195 8.52 -9.58 -13.82
N LEU A 196 9.35 -10.23 -12.99
CA LEU A 196 10.80 -10.24 -13.13
C LEU A 196 11.25 -10.94 -14.42
N GLN A 197 10.60 -12.05 -14.79
CA GLN A 197 10.86 -12.74 -16.06
C GLN A 197 10.48 -11.86 -17.26
N LYS A 198 9.32 -11.19 -17.21
CA LYS A 198 8.89 -10.26 -18.27
C LYS A 198 9.85 -9.08 -18.38
N ALA A 199 10.22 -8.47 -17.25
CA ALA A 199 11.22 -7.40 -17.18
C ALA A 199 12.56 -7.83 -17.78
N ASN A 200 13.06 -9.02 -17.41
CA ASN A 200 14.34 -9.53 -17.89
C ASN A 200 14.34 -9.80 -19.40
N ARG A 201 13.20 -10.21 -19.99
CA ARG A 201 13.08 -10.37 -21.45
C ARG A 201 13.10 -9.03 -22.20
N THR A 202 12.61 -7.96 -21.58
CA THR A 202 12.47 -6.65 -22.24
C THR A 202 13.66 -5.72 -22.01
N ASP A 203 14.23 -5.71 -20.79
CA ASP A 203 15.36 -4.88 -20.39
C ASP A 203 16.15 -5.61 -19.28
N PRO A 204 17.08 -6.52 -19.65
CA PRO A 204 17.84 -7.32 -18.69
C PRO A 204 18.66 -6.49 -17.69
N GLU A 205 19.22 -5.36 -18.12
CA GLU A 205 20.11 -4.55 -17.27
C GLU A 205 19.33 -3.79 -16.20
N THR A 206 18.16 -3.24 -16.56
CA THR A 206 17.27 -2.62 -15.57
C THR A 206 16.59 -3.69 -14.70
N ALA A 207 16.26 -4.87 -15.23
CA ALA A 207 15.64 -5.95 -14.47
C ALA A 207 16.49 -6.42 -13.28
N LYS A 208 17.82 -6.51 -13.43
CA LYS A 208 18.76 -6.81 -12.33
C LYS A 208 18.65 -5.84 -11.16
N ARG A 209 18.18 -4.60 -11.40
CA ARG A 209 18.03 -3.57 -10.37
C ARG A 209 16.69 -3.65 -9.63
N ILE A 210 15.77 -4.53 -10.04
CA ILE A 210 14.52 -4.78 -9.31
C ILE A 210 14.82 -5.45 -7.96
N ILE A 211 15.80 -6.37 -7.92
CA ILE A 211 16.34 -6.97 -6.70
C ILE A 211 17.89 -6.94 -6.77
N PRO A 212 18.53 -5.78 -6.52
CA PRO A 212 19.93 -5.54 -6.86
C PRO A 212 20.94 -6.53 -6.25
N ASP A 213 20.67 -7.02 -5.04
CA ASP A 213 21.51 -7.98 -4.32
C ASP A 213 20.89 -9.38 -4.28
N ARG A 214 19.86 -9.61 -5.11
CA ARG A 214 19.07 -10.84 -5.22
C ARG A 214 18.19 -11.14 -4.01
N VAL A 215 18.24 -10.35 -2.94
CA VAL A 215 17.47 -10.54 -1.69
C VAL A 215 16.48 -9.41 -1.46
N HIS A 216 16.97 -8.17 -1.50
CA HIS A 216 16.25 -6.98 -1.08
C HIS A 216 15.68 -6.26 -2.31
N PRO A 217 14.34 -6.20 -2.45
CA PRO A 217 13.73 -5.45 -3.54
C PRO A 217 14.09 -3.97 -3.46
N ALA A 218 14.44 -3.38 -4.61
CA ALA A 218 14.44 -1.94 -4.78
C ALA A 218 12.99 -1.43 -4.89
N VAL A 219 12.79 -0.13 -5.10
CA VAL A 219 11.44 0.50 -5.11
C VAL A 219 10.46 -0.21 -6.05
N GLY A 220 10.88 -0.61 -7.26
CA GLY A 220 10.03 -1.31 -8.22
C GLY A 220 9.66 -2.74 -7.77
N GLY A 221 10.59 -3.47 -7.14
CA GLY A 221 10.29 -4.80 -6.60
C GLY A 221 9.45 -4.75 -5.32
N ALA A 222 9.69 -3.75 -4.47
CA ALA A 222 8.88 -3.51 -3.27
C ALA A 222 7.43 -3.18 -3.62
N LEU A 223 7.19 -2.51 -4.75
CA LEU A 223 5.86 -2.26 -5.29
C LEU A 223 5.13 -3.56 -5.67
N LEU A 224 5.82 -4.51 -6.32
CA LEU A 224 5.26 -5.84 -6.64
C LEU A 224 4.95 -6.65 -5.38
N LEU A 225 5.75 -6.48 -4.34
CA LEU A 225 5.50 -7.10 -3.04
C LEU A 225 4.26 -6.50 -2.34
N ALA A 226 4.12 -5.18 -2.41
CA ALA A 226 2.94 -4.47 -1.91
C ALA A 226 1.68 -4.90 -2.67
N GLU A 227 1.79 -5.10 -3.99
CA GLU A 227 0.70 -5.58 -4.83
C GLU A 227 0.16 -6.93 -4.37
N GLY A 228 1.03 -7.91 -4.12
CA GLY A 228 0.62 -9.23 -3.63
C GLY A 228 -0.19 -9.16 -2.32
N LEU A 229 0.28 -8.33 -1.37
CA LEU A 229 -0.44 -8.12 -0.11
C LEU A 229 -1.78 -7.38 -0.32
N LEU A 230 -1.81 -6.36 -1.16
CA LEU A 230 -3.03 -5.59 -1.43
C LEU A 230 -4.09 -6.44 -2.15
N LYS A 231 -3.69 -7.29 -3.10
CA LYS A 231 -4.58 -8.27 -3.74
C LYS A 231 -5.16 -9.25 -2.72
N ALA A 232 -4.34 -9.80 -1.83
CA ALA A 232 -4.80 -10.66 -0.74
C ALA A 232 -5.77 -9.96 0.23
N TRP A 233 -5.69 -8.63 0.31
CA TRP A 233 -6.58 -7.79 1.09
C TRP A 233 -7.81 -7.28 0.33
N ASN A 234 -8.06 -7.76 -0.89
CA ASN A 234 -9.14 -7.30 -1.77
C ASN A 234 -9.14 -5.77 -1.96
N ALA A 235 -7.94 -5.20 -2.12
CA ALA A 235 -7.75 -3.81 -2.47
C ALA A 235 -8.43 -3.50 -3.81
N PRO A 236 -9.33 -2.50 -3.89
CA PRO A 236 -10.00 -2.15 -5.15
C PRO A 236 -9.05 -1.48 -6.16
N ALA A 237 -9.19 -1.83 -7.44
CA ALA A 237 -8.42 -1.23 -8.52
C ALA A 237 -8.80 0.25 -8.76
N THR A 238 -10.11 0.52 -8.80
CA THR A 238 -10.66 1.81 -9.23
C THR A 238 -10.35 2.92 -8.24
N VAL A 239 -9.62 3.94 -8.72
CA VAL A 239 -9.41 5.23 -8.07
C VAL A 239 -10.75 5.96 -8.21
N THR A 240 -10.98 6.53 -9.39
CA THR A 240 -12.24 7.12 -9.84
C THR A 240 -12.48 6.72 -11.29
N ALA A 241 -13.74 6.70 -11.71
CA ALA A 241 -14.08 6.46 -13.11
C ALA A 241 -15.12 7.48 -13.55
N VAL A 242 -14.80 8.27 -14.58
CA VAL A 242 -15.69 9.31 -15.08
C VAL A 242 -15.91 9.15 -16.58
N GLU A 243 -17.18 9.07 -16.97
CA GLU A 243 -17.60 9.04 -18.37
C GLU A 243 -18.44 10.28 -18.71
N ILE A 244 -18.05 11.00 -19.76
CA ILE A 244 -18.73 12.20 -20.24
C ILE A 244 -19.13 12.03 -21.71
N ASP A 245 -20.37 12.41 -22.01
CA ASP A 245 -20.89 12.56 -23.37
C ASP A 245 -20.85 14.04 -23.72
N ALA A 246 -19.82 14.46 -24.45
CA ALA A 246 -19.59 15.86 -24.80
C ALA A 246 -20.66 16.40 -25.76
N ALA A 247 -21.15 15.56 -26.68
CA ALA A 247 -22.21 15.93 -27.63
C ALA A 247 -23.56 16.11 -26.90
N GLY A 248 -23.87 15.20 -25.98
CA GLY A 248 -25.06 15.26 -25.12
C GLY A 248 -24.94 16.22 -23.93
N LYS A 249 -23.77 16.86 -23.73
CA LYS A 249 -23.45 17.79 -22.62
C LYS A 249 -23.83 17.24 -21.24
N ARG A 250 -23.52 15.97 -20.99
CA ARG A 250 -23.90 15.28 -19.75
C ARG A 250 -22.81 14.35 -19.25
N VAL A 251 -22.78 14.19 -17.93
CA VAL A 251 -22.01 13.13 -17.27
C VAL A 251 -22.81 11.84 -17.40
N VAL A 252 -22.20 10.81 -17.97
CA VAL A 252 -22.81 9.48 -18.13
C VAL A 252 -22.70 8.69 -16.83
N SER A 253 -21.51 8.69 -16.22
CA SER A 253 -21.22 8.03 -14.95
C SER A 253 -20.09 8.75 -14.21
N ALA A 254 -20.08 8.64 -12.89
CA ALA A 254 -19.03 9.15 -12.01
C ALA A 254 -18.92 8.23 -10.79
N GLU A 255 -18.01 7.29 -10.83
CA GLU A 255 -17.66 6.41 -9.71
C GLU A 255 -16.55 7.03 -8.87
N ASN A 256 -16.69 6.99 -7.54
CA ASN A 256 -15.76 7.60 -6.58
C ASN A 256 -15.45 9.08 -6.84
N SER A 257 -16.31 9.78 -7.58
CA SER A 257 -16.13 11.17 -7.95
C SER A 257 -17.46 11.92 -7.98
N LYS A 258 -17.40 13.23 -7.76
CA LYS A 258 -18.51 14.15 -7.99
C LYS A 258 -18.11 15.15 -9.07
N VAL A 259 -18.73 15.02 -10.24
CA VAL A 259 -18.57 15.94 -11.36
C VAL A 259 -19.60 17.07 -11.29
N THR A 260 -19.16 18.31 -11.47
CA THR A 260 -20.03 19.51 -11.45
C THR A 260 -19.58 20.53 -12.49
N GLY A 261 -20.46 21.47 -12.85
CA GLY A 261 -20.11 22.60 -13.72
C GLY A 261 -19.65 22.19 -15.11
N LEU A 262 -20.26 21.15 -15.71
CA LEU A 262 -19.91 20.71 -17.06
C LEU A 262 -20.34 21.75 -18.09
N GLU A 263 -19.38 22.29 -18.82
CA GLU A 263 -19.56 23.31 -19.85
C GLU A 263 -18.94 22.86 -21.17
N ALA A 264 -19.70 23.04 -22.27
CA ALA A 264 -19.26 22.72 -23.62
C ALA A 264 -19.39 23.98 -24.50
N ALA A 265 -18.28 24.71 -24.60
CA ALA A 265 -18.12 25.92 -25.42
C ALA A 265 -16.99 25.69 -26.44
N ASN A 266 -15.80 26.26 -26.23
CA ASN A 266 -14.61 26.05 -27.06
C ASN A 266 -13.74 24.89 -26.53
N GLY A 267 -14.34 23.71 -26.42
CA GLY A 267 -13.80 22.56 -25.70
C GLY A 267 -14.79 22.04 -24.66
N LEU A 268 -14.26 21.31 -23.68
CA LEU A 268 -15.03 20.82 -22.54
C LEU A 268 -14.37 21.26 -21.25
N ALA A 269 -15.13 21.75 -20.27
CA ALA A 269 -14.60 22.11 -18.97
C ALA A 269 -15.54 21.63 -17.86
N TRP A 270 -14.99 21.22 -16.71
CA TRP A 270 -15.78 20.79 -15.56
C TRP A 270 -14.95 20.82 -14.27
N SER A 271 -15.59 20.60 -13.13
CA SER A 271 -14.90 20.35 -11.85
C SER A 271 -15.16 18.93 -11.37
N GLN A 272 -14.13 18.27 -10.84
CA GLN A 272 -14.26 16.96 -10.17
C GLN A 272 -13.80 17.08 -8.73
N LEU A 273 -14.57 16.48 -7.82
CA LEU A 273 -14.13 16.19 -6.46
C LEU A 273 -14.13 14.67 -6.29
N ASP A 274 -12.94 14.10 -6.35
CA ASP A 274 -12.73 12.68 -6.13
C ASP A 274 -12.84 12.33 -4.65
N VAL A 275 -13.07 11.06 -4.32
CA VAL A 275 -13.10 10.58 -2.93
C VAL A 275 -11.89 9.71 -2.58
N THR A 276 -10.99 9.50 -3.54
CA THR A 276 -9.75 8.72 -3.43
C THR A 276 -8.63 9.39 -4.24
N LEU A 277 -7.39 8.94 -4.06
CA LEU A 277 -6.21 9.36 -4.84
C LEU A 277 -5.51 8.13 -5.47
N PRO A 278 -4.76 8.30 -6.58
CA PRO A 278 -4.01 7.23 -7.21
C PRO A 278 -2.82 6.75 -6.35
N MET A 279 -2.19 5.66 -6.77
CA MET A 279 -0.92 5.19 -6.20
C MET A 279 0.21 6.19 -6.46
N PRO A 280 1.18 6.31 -5.55
CA PRO A 280 2.31 7.22 -5.71
C PRO A 280 3.39 6.64 -6.64
N LEU A 281 3.06 6.45 -7.92
CA LEU A 281 3.98 5.85 -8.91
C LEU A 281 4.90 6.91 -9.55
N ASP A 282 6.19 6.92 -9.19
CA ASP A 282 7.18 7.75 -9.88
C ASP A 282 7.74 7.02 -11.11
N LEU A 283 7.02 7.12 -12.23
CA LEU A 283 7.40 6.50 -13.49
C LEU A 283 8.65 7.11 -14.15
N LYS A 284 9.28 8.14 -13.54
CA LYS A 284 10.59 8.64 -13.95
C LYS A 284 11.73 7.74 -13.46
N ASP A 285 11.51 6.97 -12.39
CA ASP A 285 12.42 5.91 -11.99
C ASP A 285 12.32 4.74 -13.00
N PRO A 286 13.39 4.41 -13.72
CA PRO A 286 13.33 3.37 -14.75
C PRO A 286 13.06 1.97 -14.19
N VAL A 287 13.45 1.68 -12.95
CA VAL A 287 13.21 0.38 -12.29
C VAL A 287 11.75 0.26 -11.92
N LEU A 288 11.16 1.31 -11.34
CA LEU A 288 9.73 1.35 -11.03
C LEU A 288 8.90 1.26 -12.32
N ALA A 289 9.24 2.07 -13.32
CA ALA A 289 8.54 2.09 -14.60
C ALA A 289 8.60 0.73 -15.32
N LEU A 290 9.74 0.03 -15.23
CA LEU A 290 9.85 -1.33 -15.76
C LEU A 290 8.97 -2.32 -14.99
N ALA A 291 8.99 -2.28 -13.65
CA ALA A 291 8.15 -3.14 -12.81
C ALA A 291 6.65 -2.94 -13.11
N VAL A 292 6.18 -1.71 -13.26
CA VAL A 292 4.80 -1.38 -13.62
C VAL A 292 4.45 -1.96 -15.00
N ARG A 293 5.27 -1.74 -16.03
CA ARG A 293 5.01 -2.30 -17.38
C ARG A 293 5.11 -3.83 -17.43
N SER A 294 5.81 -4.42 -16.48
CA SER A 294 6.02 -5.87 -16.40
C SER A 294 5.03 -6.60 -15.48
N SER A 295 4.11 -5.90 -14.83
CA SER A 295 3.07 -6.46 -13.95
C SER A 295 1.67 -6.07 -14.42
N ASP A 296 0.65 -6.43 -13.63
CA ASP A 296 -0.75 -6.05 -13.79
C ASP A 296 -1.18 -5.01 -12.73
N ILE A 297 -0.22 -4.31 -12.11
CA ILE A 297 -0.50 -3.41 -10.99
C ILE A 297 -1.46 -2.26 -11.34
N GLU A 298 -1.39 -1.78 -12.58
CA GLU A 298 -2.31 -0.76 -13.08
C GLU A 298 -3.76 -1.25 -12.99
N GLN A 299 -4.03 -2.42 -13.59
CA GLN A 299 -5.37 -3.02 -13.63
C GLN A 299 -5.82 -3.52 -12.26
N ALA A 300 -4.87 -3.92 -11.40
CA ALA A 300 -5.18 -4.48 -10.10
C ALA A 300 -5.44 -3.42 -9.03
N LEU A 301 -4.79 -2.25 -9.10
CA LEU A 301 -4.71 -1.32 -7.97
C LEU A 301 -4.80 0.17 -8.34
N ASP A 302 -4.74 0.56 -9.62
CA ASP A 302 -4.55 1.97 -9.97
C ASP A 302 -5.27 2.42 -11.26
N GLU A 303 -6.57 2.10 -11.35
CA GLU A 303 -7.42 2.52 -12.48
C GLU A 303 -8.12 3.85 -12.20
N GLU A 304 -7.73 4.92 -12.89
CA GLU A 304 -8.39 6.24 -12.87
C GLU A 304 -8.92 6.63 -14.27
N PRO A 305 -9.85 5.86 -14.87
CA PRO A 305 -10.28 6.09 -16.24
C PRO A 305 -11.09 7.40 -16.40
N LEU A 306 -10.65 8.23 -17.34
CA LEU A 306 -11.42 9.33 -17.91
C LEU A 306 -11.82 8.98 -19.34
N LYS A 307 -13.14 8.82 -19.55
CA LYS A 307 -13.71 8.54 -20.87
C LYS A 307 -14.57 9.70 -21.34
N VAL A 308 -14.29 10.22 -22.53
CA VAL A 308 -15.03 11.34 -23.13
C VAL A 308 -15.38 11.02 -24.58
N THR A 309 -16.67 10.90 -24.84
CA THR A 309 -17.23 10.62 -26.17
C THR A 309 -17.87 11.87 -26.79
N GLY A 310 -18.14 11.86 -28.10
CA GLY A 310 -18.85 12.96 -28.77
C GLY A 310 -18.01 14.22 -29.02
N LEU A 311 -16.68 14.11 -28.92
CA LEU A 311 -15.74 15.19 -29.22
C LEU A 311 -15.61 15.41 -30.74
N ALA A 312 -15.51 16.67 -31.16
CA ALA A 312 -15.51 17.08 -32.57
C ALA A 312 -14.11 17.17 -33.19
N ALA A 313 -13.14 17.76 -32.47
CA ALA A 313 -11.77 17.91 -32.95
C ALA A 313 -11.03 16.57 -32.95
N ALA A 314 -9.99 16.43 -33.77
CA ALA A 314 -9.22 15.19 -33.85
C ALA A 314 -8.41 14.94 -32.57
N ARG A 315 -7.94 16.00 -31.93
CA ARG A 315 -7.07 15.95 -30.74
C ARG A 315 -7.50 17.00 -29.71
N TYR A 316 -7.24 16.68 -28.45
CA TYR A 316 -7.48 17.57 -27.32
C TYR A 316 -6.28 17.55 -26.37
N THR A 317 -5.92 18.72 -25.87
CA THR A 317 -5.01 18.85 -24.74
C THR A 317 -5.83 18.83 -23.45
N LEU A 318 -5.55 17.86 -22.58
CA LEU A 318 -6.09 17.80 -21.23
C LEU A 318 -5.27 18.70 -20.31
N LYS A 319 -5.94 19.62 -19.63
CA LYS A 319 -5.40 20.37 -18.49
C LYS A 319 -6.18 20.06 -17.23
N ILE A 320 -5.46 20.04 -16.10
CA ILE A 320 -6.05 19.95 -14.76
C ILE A 320 -5.40 21.05 -13.91
N ASP A 321 -6.23 21.91 -13.30
CA ASP A 321 -5.82 23.10 -12.56
C ASP A 321 -4.89 24.03 -13.37
N GLY A 322 -5.12 24.12 -14.68
CA GLY A 322 -4.32 24.92 -15.62
C GLY A 322 -3.00 24.28 -16.05
N GLU A 323 -2.59 23.15 -15.45
CA GLU A 323 -1.40 22.40 -15.84
C GLU A 323 -1.70 21.43 -16.99
N GLU A 324 -0.84 21.38 -18.02
CA GLU A 324 -0.97 20.40 -19.10
C GLU A 324 -0.61 19.00 -18.62
N VAL A 325 -1.56 18.07 -18.75
CA VAL A 325 -1.39 16.66 -18.38
C VAL A 325 -0.97 15.83 -19.58
N GLY A 326 -1.55 16.10 -20.75
CA GLY A 326 -1.22 15.40 -21.99
C GLY A 326 -2.13 15.79 -23.15
N THR A 327 -1.79 15.29 -24.34
CA THR A 327 -2.60 15.48 -25.54
C THR A 327 -3.01 14.13 -26.13
N PHE A 328 -4.30 13.97 -26.36
CA PHE A 328 -4.92 12.70 -26.76
C PHE A 328 -5.77 12.88 -28.00
N THR A 329 -5.94 11.82 -28.80
CA THR A 329 -6.95 11.82 -29.85
C THR A 329 -8.34 11.67 -29.25
N LYS A 330 -9.38 12.07 -29.99
CA LYS A 330 -10.76 11.83 -29.57
C LYS A 330 -11.06 10.33 -29.42
N GLU A 331 -10.39 9.47 -30.18
CA GLU A 331 -10.54 8.01 -30.08
C GLU A 331 -9.95 7.48 -28.77
N GLN A 332 -8.76 7.94 -28.37
CA GLN A 332 -8.17 7.58 -27.07
C GLN A 332 -9.05 8.03 -25.90
N LEU A 333 -9.60 9.25 -25.97
CA LEU A 333 -10.53 9.74 -24.96
C LEU A 333 -11.85 8.95 -24.98
N ALA A 334 -12.34 8.54 -26.15
CA ALA A 334 -13.56 7.74 -26.27
C ALA A 334 -13.37 6.29 -25.79
N GLU A 335 -12.17 5.73 -25.92
CA GLU A 335 -11.78 4.44 -25.33
C GLU A 335 -11.63 4.54 -23.81
N GLY A 336 -11.01 5.63 -23.34
CA GLY A 336 -10.71 5.91 -21.95
C GLY A 336 -9.20 5.99 -21.72
N ILE A 337 -8.74 7.03 -21.05
CA ILE A 337 -7.34 7.17 -20.62
C ILE A 337 -7.25 6.95 -19.12
N ASN A 338 -6.19 6.31 -18.63
CA ASN A 338 -5.95 6.17 -17.20
C ASN A 338 -5.16 7.38 -16.67
N LEU A 339 -5.81 8.22 -15.87
CA LEU A 339 -5.21 9.43 -15.29
C LEU A 339 -4.14 9.12 -14.22
N ALA A 340 -4.20 7.94 -13.59
CA ALA A 340 -3.30 7.58 -12.49
C ALA A 340 -1.83 7.46 -12.93
N LEU A 341 -1.61 7.16 -14.22
CA LEU A 341 -0.27 7.05 -14.81
C LEU A 341 0.25 8.37 -15.43
N LEU A 342 -0.51 9.46 -15.29
CA LEU A 342 -0.20 10.77 -15.87
C LEU A 342 0.26 11.76 -14.79
N PRO A 343 0.97 12.84 -15.14
CA PRO A 343 1.48 13.82 -14.17
C PRO A 343 0.38 14.76 -13.66
N THR A 344 -0.66 14.21 -13.02
CA THR A 344 -1.82 14.97 -12.52
C THR A 344 -1.55 15.63 -11.16
N PRO A 345 -2.31 16.68 -10.78
CA PRO A 345 -2.33 17.20 -9.41
C PRO A 345 -2.63 16.13 -8.35
N MET A 346 -3.48 15.15 -8.67
CA MET A 346 -3.82 14.03 -7.77
C MET A 346 -2.62 13.10 -7.55
N ALA A 347 -1.85 12.76 -8.60
CA ALA A 347 -0.62 11.99 -8.49
C ALA A 347 0.44 12.74 -7.65
N LYS A 348 0.57 14.06 -7.83
CA LYS A 348 1.45 14.90 -6.98
C LYS A 348 1.00 14.88 -5.51
N GLN A 349 -0.30 14.90 -5.27
CA GLN A 349 -0.86 14.81 -3.91
C GLN A 349 -0.58 13.44 -3.28
N ALA A 350 -0.80 12.34 -4.01
CA ALA A 350 -0.49 10.98 -3.56
C ALA A 350 1.01 10.81 -3.23
N ALA A 351 1.89 11.35 -4.07
CA ALA A 351 3.33 11.36 -3.80
C ALA A 351 3.68 12.12 -2.51
N SER A 352 2.98 13.22 -2.20
CA SER A 352 3.15 13.94 -0.93
C SER A 352 2.72 13.10 0.28
N VAL A 353 1.65 12.29 0.15
CA VAL A 353 1.23 11.35 1.20
C VAL A 353 2.33 10.31 1.42
N HIS A 354 2.86 9.73 0.34
CA HIS A 354 3.96 8.76 0.42
C HIS A 354 5.23 9.33 1.07
N ALA A 355 5.59 10.56 0.73
CA ALA A 355 6.72 11.24 1.36
C ALA A 355 6.51 11.46 2.87
N LEU A 356 5.27 11.72 3.30
CA LEU A 356 4.92 11.82 4.72
C LEU A 356 4.93 10.44 5.41
N THR A 357 4.49 9.37 4.72
CA THR A 357 4.65 7.98 5.18
C THR A 357 6.11 7.71 5.52
N GLY A 358 7.03 7.94 4.58
CA GLY A 358 8.45 7.69 4.79
C GLY A 358 9.05 8.52 5.93
N LYS A 359 8.62 9.78 6.11
CA LYS A 359 9.07 10.60 7.24
C LYS A 359 8.56 10.06 8.58
N ARG A 360 7.29 9.65 8.62
CA ARG A 360 6.65 9.10 9.83
C ARG A 360 7.36 7.82 10.27
N THR A 361 7.55 6.88 9.34
CA THR A 361 8.20 5.60 9.62
C THR A 361 9.64 5.78 10.07
N GLN A 362 10.39 6.74 9.50
CA GLN A 362 11.76 7.03 9.94
C GLN A 362 11.83 7.66 11.33
N VAL A 363 10.86 8.50 11.72
CA VAL A 363 10.78 9.00 13.11
C VAL A 363 10.49 7.86 14.08
N HIS A 364 9.55 6.98 13.74
CA HIS A 364 9.28 5.79 14.53
C HIS A 364 10.51 4.88 14.65
N TRP A 365 11.19 4.63 13.53
CA TRP A 365 12.39 3.82 13.47
C TRP A 365 13.51 4.41 14.34
N ALA A 366 13.77 5.73 14.27
CA ALA A 366 14.76 6.37 15.13
C ALA A 366 14.40 6.23 16.61
N ARG A 367 13.12 6.44 16.96
CA ARG A 367 12.60 6.29 18.32
C ARG A 367 12.80 4.88 18.86
N TRP A 368 12.45 3.88 18.07
CA TRP A 368 12.49 2.47 18.47
C TRP A 368 13.89 1.87 18.34
N ARG A 369 14.47 1.91 17.13
CA ARG A 369 15.69 1.19 16.75
C ARG A 369 16.98 1.87 17.20
N MET A 370 17.02 3.21 17.23
CA MET A 370 18.22 3.96 17.59
C MET A 370 18.27 4.38 19.05
N LEU A 371 17.12 4.53 19.70
CA LEU A 371 17.05 4.96 21.11
C LEU A 371 16.54 3.86 22.03
N GLN A 372 15.28 3.44 21.89
CA GLN A 372 14.67 2.54 22.88
C GLN A 372 15.44 1.21 23.01
N VAL A 373 15.78 0.56 21.89
CA VAL A 373 16.43 -0.76 21.94
C VAL A 373 17.88 -0.67 22.43
N PRO A 374 18.74 0.22 21.90
CA PRO A 374 20.13 0.29 22.35
C PRO A 374 20.31 0.77 23.80
N LEU A 375 19.36 1.56 24.33
CA LEU A 375 19.47 2.18 25.66
C LEU A 375 18.68 1.44 26.76
N ALA A 376 18.06 0.31 26.43
CA ALA A 376 17.08 -0.36 27.29
C ALA A 376 17.58 -0.65 28.72
N ASP A 377 18.88 -0.91 28.89
CA ASP A 377 19.52 -1.25 30.16
C ASP A 377 20.27 -0.07 30.82
N ASP A 378 20.39 1.08 30.14
CA ASP A 378 21.16 2.23 30.64
C ASP A 378 20.34 3.10 31.62
N HIS A 379 19.01 3.18 31.41
CA HIS A 379 18.07 3.91 32.25
C HIS A 379 18.42 5.41 32.45
N PHE A 380 18.74 6.12 31.36
CA PHE A 380 19.08 7.54 31.45
C PHE A 380 17.90 8.38 31.94
N ALA A 381 18.15 9.36 32.82
CA ALA A 381 17.12 10.18 33.45
C ALA A 381 16.20 10.96 32.47
N ARG A 382 16.62 11.15 31.22
CA ARG A 382 15.86 11.88 30.17
C ARG A 382 15.39 11.01 29.02
N GLU A 383 15.65 9.70 29.07
CA GLU A 383 15.36 8.78 27.97
C GLU A 383 13.88 8.77 27.60
N GLN A 384 13.00 8.57 28.58
CA GLN A 384 11.56 8.53 28.34
C GLN A 384 11.04 9.85 27.73
N ALA A 385 11.53 11.00 28.20
CA ALA A 385 11.12 12.29 27.67
C ALA A 385 11.53 12.47 26.19
N ALA A 386 12.67 11.89 25.78
CA ALA A 386 13.10 11.88 24.38
C ALA A 386 12.23 10.95 23.52
N LEU A 387 11.92 9.74 24.01
CA LEU A 387 11.00 8.80 23.34
C LEU A 387 9.61 9.43 23.16
N ASP A 388 9.06 10.05 24.20
CA ASP A 388 7.75 10.71 24.15
C ASP A 388 7.72 11.90 23.16
N ALA A 389 8.85 12.59 22.99
CA ALA A 389 8.97 13.69 22.03
C ALA A 389 8.91 13.17 20.58
N LEU A 390 9.58 12.06 20.30
CA LEU A 390 9.49 11.42 18.97
C LEU A 390 8.10 10.83 18.74
N ASP A 391 7.45 10.25 19.76
CA ASP A 391 6.07 9.76 19.65
C ASP A 391 5.08 10.91 19.35
N ARG A 392 5.31 12.12 19.89
CA ARG A 392 4.53 13.31 19.54
C ARG A 392 4.77 13.76 18.11
N LEU A 393 6.02 13.74 17.65
CA LEU A 393 6.38 14.10 16.28
C LEU A 393 5.80 13.13 15.25
N ASP A 394 5.86 11.82 15.51
CA ASP A 394 5.20 10.78 14.70
C ASP A 394 3.70 11.10 14.54
N ARG A 395 2.98 11.35 15.64
CA ARG A 395 1.56 11.73 15.60
C ARG A 395 1.29 13.01 14.82
N GLU A 396 2.16 14.01 14.90
CA GLU A 396 2.02 15.24 14.12
C GLU A 396 2.18 14.97 12.62
N ILE A 397 3.16 14.17 12.24
CA ILE A 397 3.37 13.76 10.84
C ILE A 397 2.17 12.94 10.36
N ALA A 398 1.66 12.00 11.16
CA ALA A 398 0.47 11.21 10.84
C ALA A 398 -0.76 12.11 10.60
N ALA A 399 -0.97 13.13 11.43
CA ALA A 399 -2.06 14.09 11.22
C ALA A 399 -1.91 14.86 9.89
N ARG A 400 -0.69 15.28 9.55
CA ARG A 400 -0.40 15.92 8.25
C ARG A 400 -0.59 14.96 7.08
N GLN A 401 -0.21 13.71 7.24
CA GLN A 401 -0.37 12.63 6.25
C GLN A 401 -1.85 12.38 5.95
N HIS A 402 -2.69 12.22 6.97
CA HIS A 402 -4.15 12.09 6.82
C HIS A 402 -4.80 13.32 6.18
N SER A 403 -4.34 14.52 6.57
CA SER A 403 -4.81 15.76 5.94
C SER A 403 -4.41 15.86 4.47
N ALA A 404 -3.18 15.44 4.12
CA ALA A 404 -2.70 15.42 2.75
C ALA A 404 -3.40 14.37 1.89
N ALA A 405 -3.93 13.31 2.49
CA ALA A 405 -4.68 12.27 1.79
C ALA A 405 -6.12 12.68 1.44
N GLN A 406 -6.68 13.75 2.02
CA GLN A 406 -8.03 14.21 1.69
C GLN A 406 -8.06 14.77 0.26
N PRO A 407 -8.83 14.19 -0.68
CA PRO A 407 -8.89 14.68 -2.04
C PRO A 407 -9.38 16.13 -2.12
N LYS A 408 -8.96 16.82 -3.18
CA LYS A 408 -9.33 18.21 -3.45
C LYS A 408 -10.20 18.29 -4.71
N SER A 409 -10.95 19.38 -4.83
CA SER A 409 -11.64 19.65 -6.08
C SER A 409 -10.63 20.16 -7.10
N HIS A 410 -10.67 19.60 -8.31
CA HIS A 410 -9.82 19.96 -9.43
C HIS A 410 -10.66 20.45 -10.61
N HIS A 411 -10.13 21.41 -11.37
CA HIS A 411 -10.75 21.91 -12.59
C HIS A 411 -10.13 21.27 -13.82
N TYR A 412 -10.95 20.70 -14.70
CA TYR A 412 -10.53 19.97 -15.88
C TYR A 412 -10.92 20.75 -17.13
N GLU A 413 -10.04 20.74 -18.13
CA GLU A 413 -10.26 21.33 -19.44
C GLU A 413 -9.76 20.38 -20.53
N LEU A 414 -10.60 20.14 -21.54
CA LEU A 414 -10.20 19.56 -22.82
C LEU A 414 -10.23 20.65 -23.88
N ILE A 415 -9.05 21.09 -24.30
CA ILE A 415 -8.85 22.17 -25.27
C ILE A 415 -8.63 21.55 -26.65
N PRO A 416 -9.47 21.85 -27.66
CA PRO A 416 -9.29 21.32 -29.01
C PRO A 416 -8.00 21.86 -29.64
N GLN A 417 -7.29 21.00 -30.38
CA GLN A 417 -6.11 21.37 -31.17
C GLN A 417 -6.44 21.66 -32.63
#